data_AF-A0A9E0UET5-F1
#
_entry.id   AF-A0A9E0UET5-F1
#
_cell.length_a   1.000
_cell.length_b   1.000
_cell.length_c   1.000
_cell.angle_alpha   90.00
_cell.angle_beta   90.00
_cell.angle_gamma   90.00
#
_symmetry.space_group_name_H-M   'P 1'
#
loop_
_entity.id
_entity.type
_entity.pdbx_description
1 polymer ?
#
loop_
_entity_poly.entity_id
_entity_poly.type
_entity_poly.pdbx_seq_one_letter_code
_entity_poly.pdbx_strand_id
1 'polypeptide(L)'
;AESGANLLLILTGFRPDATAPIIGYGPAGASMVDPLPQVLVLTAIVIGVGVQAMAVSMLVRVYRAYGTLEMSELRRRMELDISAAAGIRAPSSAQSPAGERPLPPVPAYRPASARVQPRES
;
A
#
# COMPACT_ATOMS: atom_id res chain seq x y z
N ALA A 1 -9.68 -4.04 -11.24
CA ALA A 1 -10.49 -3.02 -10.51
C ALA A 1 -10.86 -1.86 -11.43
N GLU A 2 -9.89 -1.23 -12.12
CA GLU A 2 -10.16 -0.10 -13.04
C GLU A 2 -11.23 -0.38 -14.09
N SER A 3 -11.17 -1.51 -14.81
CA SER A 3 -12.15 -1.82 -15.84
C SER A 3 -13.60 -1.86 -15.32
N GLY A 4 -13.80 -2.29 -14.07
CA GLY A 4 -15.12 -2.32 -13.44
C GLY A 4 -15.63 -0.94 -13.08
N ALA A 5 -14.76 -0.07 -12.54
CA ALA A 5 -15.09 1.32 -12.26
C ALA A 5 -15.37 2.12 -13.56
N ASN A 6 -14.58 1.89 -14.60
CA ASN A 6 -14.78 2.51 -15.91
C ASN A 6 -16.11 2.07 -16.53
N LEU A 7 -16.46 0.79 -16.43
CA LEU A 7 -17.75 0.29 -16.91
C LEU A 7 -18.92 0.91 -16.15
N LEU A 8 -18.85 0.94 -14.81
CA LEU A 8 -19.87 1.61 -13.98
C LEU A 8 -20.06 3.06 -14.41
N LEU A 9 -18.98 3.78 -14.68
CA LEU A 9 -19.01 5.18 -15.05
C LEU A 9 -19.61 5.39 -16.45
N ILE A 10 -19.28 4.56 -17.45
CA ILE A 10 -19.92 4.62 -18.77
C ILE A 10 -21.44 4.38 -18.66
N LEU A 11 -21.87 3.44 -17.80
CA LEU A 11 -23.28 3.12 -17.63
C LEU A 11 -24.11 4.29 -17.10
N THR A 12 -23.52 5.24 -16.36
CA THR A 12 -24.26 6.42 -15.87
C THR A 12 -24.69 7.38 -16.98
N GLY A 13 -23.95 7.40 -18.10
CA GLY A 13 -24.25 8.23 -19.27
C GLY A 13 -25.09 7.52 -20.34
N PHE A 14 -25.46 6.25 -20.13
CA PHE A 14 -26.18 5.46 -21.10
C PHE A 14 -27.62 5.98 -21.25
N ARG A 15 -28.03 6.20 -22.50
CA ARG A 15 -29.39 6.57 -22.87
C ARG A 15 -29.87 5.69 -24.04
N PRO A 16 -31.05 5.07 -23.94
CA PRO A 16 -31.64 4.36 -25.07
C PRO A 16 -31.90 5.32 -26.23
N ASP A 17 -31.72 4.84 -27.46
CA ASP A 17 -31.93 5.59 -28.71
C ASP A 17 -31.08 6.85 -28.88
N ALA A 18 -30.01 6.99 -28.09
CA ALA A 18 -29.07 8.09 -28.18
C ALA A 18 -27.80 7.69 -28.97
N THR A 19 -27.29 8.62 -29.79
CA THR A 19 -26.06 8.47 -30.57
C THR A 19 -24.85 9.02 -29.83
N ALA A 20 -23.64 8.73 -30.33
CA ALA A 20 -22.40 9.30 -29.83
C ALA A 20 -22.43 10.84 -29.92
N PRO A 21 -21.85 11.58 -28.94
CA PRO A 21 -21.91 13.03 -28.87
C PRO A 21 -20.88 13.67 -29.82
N ILE A 22 -21.09 13.47 -31.11
CA ILE A 22 -20.21 13.95 -32.18
C ILE A 22 -21.03 14.88 -33.08
N ILE A 23 -20.70 16.17 -33.05
CA ILE A 23 -21.43 17.18 -33.82
C ILE A 23 -21.18 16.96 -35.32
N GLY A 24 -22.26 17.00 -36.12
CA GLY A 24 -22.20 16.77 -37.57
C GLY A 24 -22.16 15.30 -37.99
N TYR A 25 -22.27 14.37 -37.03
CA TYR A 25 -22.31 12.94 -37.27
C TYR A 25 -23.65 12.35 -36.82
N GLY A 26 -24.38 11.72 -37.74
CA GLY A 26 -25.67 11.10 -37.48
C GLY A 26 -26.89 11.94 -37.93
N PRO A 27 -28.12 11.43 -37.71
CA PRO A 27 -29.35 12.10 -38.12
C PRO A 27 -29.51 13.47 -37.45
N ALA A 28 -29.95 14.47 -38.22
CA ALA A 28 -30.24 15.80 -37.68
C ALA A 28 -31.31 15.70 -36.58
N GLY A 29 -31.00 16.25 -35.39
CA GLY A 29 -31.90 16.19 -34.23
C GLY A 29 -31.87 14.88 -33.44
N ALA A 30 -30.93 13.95 -33.72
CA ALA A 30 -30.76 12.75 -32.91
C ALA A 30 -30.37 13.11 -31.46
N SER A 31 -30.97 12.40 -30.50
CA SER A 31 -30.58 12.47 -29.08
C SER A 31 -29.14 11.96 -28.93
N MET A 32 -28.34 12.59 -28.08
CA MET A 32 -26.94 12.20 -27.83
C MET A 32 -26.76 11.72 -26.39
N VAL A 33 -25.84 10.77 -26.19
CA VAL A 33 -25.41 10.34 -24.85
C VAL A 33 -24.60 11.45 -24.17
N ASP A 34 -24.50 11.40 -22.84
CA ASP A 34 -23.73 12.39 -22.09
C ASP A 34 -22.23 12.27 -22.42
N PRO A 35 -21.54 13.35 -22.87
CA PRO A 35 -20.10 13.32 -23.11
C PRO A 35 -19.27 13.30 -21.82
N LEU A 36 -19.82 13.70 -20.66
CA LEU A 36 -19.05 13.82 -19.41
C LEU A 36 -18.48 12.47 -18.97
N PRO A 37 -19.26 11.37 -18.90
CA PRO A 37 -18.70 10.08 -18.51
C PRO A 37 -17.63 9.55 -19.48
N GLN A 38 -17.71 9.91 -20.77
CA GLN A 38 -16.72 9.48 -21.77
C GLN A 38 -15.34 10.09 -21.50
N VAL A 39 -15.28 11.39 -21.23
CA VAL A 39 -14.03 12.09 -20.94
C VAL A 39 -13.43 11.63 -19.60
N LEU A 40 -14.28 11.38 -18.60
CA LEU A 40 -13.86 10.86 -17.30
C LEU A 40 -13.25 9.46 -17.43
N VAL A 41 -13.84 8.56 -18.22
CA VAL A 41 -13.25 7.23 -18.47
C VAL A 41 -11.96 7.30 -19.26
N LEU A 42 -11.87 8.16 -20.28
CA LEU A 42 -10.61 8.34 -21.02
C LEU A 42 -9.48 8.78 -20.08
N THR A 43 -9.77 9.73 -19.20
CA THR A 43 -8.81 10.21 -18.19
C THR A 43 -8.42 9.09 -17.22
N ALA A 44 -9.40 8.32 -16.74
CA ALA A 44 -9.15 7.19 -15.83
C ALA A 44 -8.23 6.14 -16.49
N ILE A 45 -8.49 5.75 -17.73
CA ILE A 45 -7.68 4.76 -18.47
C ILE A 45 -6.23 5.23 -18.60
N VAL A 46 -6.00 6.49 -18.96
CA VAL A 46 -4.64 7.02 -19.15
C VAL A 46 -3.88 7.06 -17.83
N ILE A 47 -4.54 7.46 -16.73
CA ILE A 47 -3.95 7.43 -15.39
C ILE A 47 -3.62 5.99 -14.99
N GLY A 48 -4.54 5.05 -15.20
CA GLY A 48 -4.37 3.63 -14.93
C GLY A 48 -3.14 3.03 -15.58
N VAL A 49 -3.06 3.18 -16.91
CA VAL A 49 -1.89 2.71 -17.69
C VAL A 49 -0.60 3.39 -17.21
N GLY A 50 -0.64 4.68 -16.87
CA GLY A 50 0.52 5.40 -16.33
C GLY A 50 1.02 4.83 -15.01
N VAL A 51 0.11 4.55 -14.06
CA VAL A 51 0.46 3.96 -12.76
C VAL A 51 0.95 2.52 -12.93
N GLN A 52 0.34 1.74 -13.82
CA GLN A 52 0.79 0.38 -14.13
C GLN A 52 2.20 0.38 -14.74
N ALA A 53 2.46 1.26 -15.71
CA ALA A 53 3.78 1.41 -16.33
C ALA A 53 4.83 1.84 -15.29
N MET A 54 4.51 2.78 -14.41
CA MET A 54 5.37 3.19 -13.30
C MET A 54 5.69 2.01 -12.38
N ALA A 55 4.67 1.25 -11.96
CA ALA A 55 4.84 0.11 -11.08
C ALA A 55 5.76 -0.96 -11.70
N VAL A 56 5.55 -1.29 -12.98
CA VAL A 56 6.42 -2.24 -13.71
C VAL A 56 7.83 -1.70 -13.86
N SER A 57 8.00 -0.41 -14.19
CA SER A 57 9.32 0.23 -14.28
C SER A 57 10.09 0.14 -12.95
N MET A 58 9.41 0.41 -11.84
CA MET A 58 9.98 0.26 -10.51
C MET A 58 10.35 -1.20 -10.21
N LEU A 59 9.50 -2.15 -10.57
CA LEU A 59 9.74 -3.57 -10.37
C LEU A 59 10.97 -4.06 -11.16
N VAL A 60 11.11 -3.63 -12.42
CA VAL A 60 12.29 -3.91 -13.25
C VAL A 60 13.55 -3.31 -12.63
N ARG A 61 13.48 -2.09 -12.10
CA ARG A 61 14.62 -1.45 -11.44
C ARG A 61 15.04 -2.18 -10.16
N VAL A 62 14.08 -2.61 -9.35
CA VAL A 62 14.32 -3.42 -8.15
C VAL A 62 14.95 -4.77 -8.53
N TYR A 63 14.42 -5.45 -9.53
CA TYR A 63 14.98 -6.72 -10.00
C TYR A 63 16.40 -6.57 -10.53
N ARG A 64 16.72 -5.48 -11.25
CA ARG A 64 18.09 -5.21 -11.71
C ARG A 64 19.06 -4.91 -10.57
N ALA A 65 18.59 -4.31 -9.46
CA ALA A 65 19.43 -4.00 -8.31
C ALA A 65 19.68 -5.22 -7.41
N TYR A 66 18.65 -6.03 -7.16
CA TYR A 66 18.70 -7.09 -6.16
C TYR A 66 18.59 -8.51 -6.72
N GLY A 67 18.27 -8.68 -8.01
CA GLY A 67 18.17 -9.98 -8.70
C GLY A 67 16.99 -10.87 -8.29
N THR A 68 16.06 -10.35 -7.47
CA THR A 68 14.90 -11.10 -6.96
C THR A 68 13.70 -10.18 -6.76
N LEU A 69 12.50 -10.74 -6.88
CA LEU A 69 11.24 -10.10 -6.53
C LEU A 69 10.57 -10.74 -5.29
N GLU A 70 11.21 -11.75 -4.71
CA GLU A 70 10.76 -12.37 -3.45
C GLU A 70 10.93 -11.37 -2.29
N MET A 71 9.83 -11.00 -1.66
CA MET A 71 9.77 -9.92 -0.67
C MET A 71 10.69 -10.16 0.54
N SER A 72 10.77 -11.40 1.04
CA SER A 72 11.60 -11.76 2.18
C SER A 72 13.09 -11.59 1.88
N GLU A 73 13.54 -12.03 0.70
CA GLU A 73 14.93 -11.92 0.28
C GLU A 73 15.28 -10.48 -0.11
N LEU A 74 14.37 -9.76 -0.77
CA LEU A 74 14.52 -8.33 -1.07
C LEU A 74 14.75 -7.52 0.21
N ARG A 75 13.94 -7.75 1.24
CA ARG A 75 14.07 -7.09 2.54
C ARG A 75 15.44 -7.40 3.17
N ARG A 76 15.84 -8.67 3.20
CA ARG A 76 17.13 -9.09 3.77
C ARG A 76 18.31 -8.41 3.07
N ARG A 77 18.33 -8.40 1.73
CA ARG A 77 19.41 -7.76 0.95
C ARG A 77 19.45 -6.25 1.16
N MET A 78 18.29 -5.60 1.20
CA MET A 78 18.19 -4.17 1.47
C MET A 78 18.68 -3.80 2.88
N GLU A 79 18.31 -4.59 3.91
CA GLU A 79 18.79 -4.40 5.28
C GLU A 79 20.33 -4.55 5.36
N LEU A 80 20.89 -5.52 4.65
CA LEU A 80 22.35 -5.69 4.55
C LEU A 80 23.02 -4.48 3.89
N ASP A 81 22.48 -3.99 2.77
CA ASP A 81 23.02 -2.83 2.04
C ASP A 81 22.98 -1.54 2.88
N ILE A 82 21.87 -1.30 3.59
CA ILE A 82 21.72 -0.15 4.50
C ILE A 82 22.73 -0.25 5.65
N SER A 83 22.90 -1.45 6.24
CA SER A 83 23.85 -1.67 7.32
C SER A 83 25.30 -1.44 6.88
N ALA A 84 25.65 -1.89 5.67
CA ALA A 84 26.95 -1.67 5.07
C ALA A 84 27.20 -0.18 4.80
N ALA A 85 26.22 0.54 4.26
CA ALA A 85 26.32 1.97 3.98
C ALA A 85 26.37 2.83 5.25
N ALA A 86 25.66 2.43 6.31
CA ALA A 86 25.66 3.13 7.59
C ALA A 86 26.91 2.85 8.45
N GLY A 87 27.75 1.88 8.07
CA GLY A 87 28.88 1.43 8.88
C GLY A 87 28.48 0.73 10.19
N ILE A 88 27.20 0.36 10.33
CA ILE A 88 26.65 -0.30 11.51
C ILE A 88 26.52 -1.79 11.17
N ARG A 89 27.17 -2.68 11.93
CA ARG A 89 27.03 -4.13 11.74
C ARG A 89 25.56 -4.53 11.82
N ALA A 90 25.05 -5.24 10.81
CA ALA A 90 23.69 -5.76 10.83
C ALA A 90 23.36 -6.42 12.19
N PRO A 91 22.16 -6.19 12.76
CA PRO A 91 21.80 -6.74 14.05
C PRO A 91 21.93 -8.27 14.03
N SER A 92 22.83 -8.80 14.85
CA SER A 92 23.10 -10.25 15.00
C SER A 92 21.92 -11.03 15.60
N SER A 93 20.80 -10.37 15.86
CA SER A 93 19.58 -10.92 16.47
C SER A 93 18.69 -11.61 15.43
N ALA A 94 19.24 -12.60 14.73
CA ALA A 94 18.43 -13.61 14.01
C ALA A 94 17.97 -14.76 14.93
N GLN A 95 18.46 -14.80 16.18
CA GLN A 95 17.97 -15.71 17.21
C GLN A 95 16.82 -15.05 17.96
N SER A 96 15.65 -15.71 17.97
CA SER A 96 14.66 -15.49 19.03
C SER A 96 15.40 -15.47 20.37
N PRO A 97 15.16 -14.52 21.28
CA PRO A 97 15.77 -14.56 22.59
C PRO A 97 15.49 -15.94 23.16
N ALA A 98 16.54 -16.71 23.47
CA ALA A 98 16.39 -17.98 24.17
C ALA A 98 15.62 -17.65 25.46
N GLY A 99 14.32 -17.92 25.46
CA GLY A 99 13.40 -17.71 26.58
C GLY A 99 13.70 -18.62 27.76
N GLU A 100 14.91 -19.18 27.79
CA GLU A 100 15.39 -20.16 28.75
C GLU A 100 16.07 -19.53 29.94
N ARG A 101 16.31 -18.21 29.96
CA ARG A 101 16.62 -17.53 31.23
C ARG A 101 15.31 -17.40 31.99
N PRO A 102 15.09 -18.18 33.06
CA PRO A 102 13.90 -18.02 33.89
C PRO A 102 13.88 -16.58 34.37
N LEU A 103 12.74 -15.91 34.24
CA LEU A 103 12.59 -14.60 34.84
C LEU A 103 12.92 -14.73 36.32
N PRO A 104 13.72 -13.82 36.91
CA PRO A 104 13.85 -13.79 38.35
C PRO A 104 12.45 -13.73 38.94
N PRO A 105 12.18 -14.46 40.04
CA PRO A 105 10.86 -14.49 40.65
C PRO A 105 10.41 -13.05 40.89
N VAL A 106 9.22 -12.71 40.38
CA VAL A 106 8.66 -11.37 40.56
C VAL A 106 8.60 -11.14 42.08
N PRO A 107 9.31 -10.14 42.62
CA PRO A 107 9.26 -9.87 44.04
C PRO A 107 7.80 -9.63 44.42
N ALA A 108 7.37 -10.25 45.52
CA ALA A 108 6.01 -10.07 46.00
C ALA A 108 5.70 -8.58 46.07
N TYR A 109 4.62 -8.17 45.39
CA TYR A 109 4.17 -6.79 45.39
C TYR A 109 3.97 -6.34 46.83
N ARG A 110 4.86 -5.46 47.32
CA ARG A 110 4.78 -4.87 48.66
C ARG A 110 4.00 -3.55 48.53
N PRO A 111 2.72 -3.49 48.91
CA PRO A 111 1.97 -2.25 48.87
C PRO A 111 2.62 -1.21 49.79
N ALA A 112 2.65 0.05 49.35
CA ALA A 112 3.26 1.17 50.06
C ALA A 112 2.66 1.42 51.47
N SER A 113 1.50 0.84 51.77
CA SER A 113 0.85 0.90 53.09
C SER A 113 1.59 0.14 54.20
N ALA A 114 2.53 -0.76 53.87
CA ALA A 114 3.29 -1.50 54.88
C ALA A 114 4.45 -0.71 55.51
N ARG A 115 4.72 0.52 55.05
CA ARG A 115 5.83 1.37 55.55
C ARG A 115 5.39 2.40 56.60
N VAL A 116 4.10 2.45 56.94
CA VAL A 116 3.58 3.34 57.98
C VAL A 116 3.29 2.51 59.23
N GLN A 117 4.35 2.19 59.99
CA GLN A 117 4.19 1.92 61.41
C GLN A 117 4.21 3.28 62.11
N PRO A 118 3.13 3.69 62.81
CA PRO A 118 3.19 4.87 63.66
C PRO A 118 4.21 4.58 64.78
N ARG A 119 5.33 5.33 64.77
CA ARG A 119 6.09 5.56 65.99
C ARG A 119 5.26 6.52 66.83
N GLU A 120 4.41 5.95 67.68
CA GLU A 120 3.82 6.69 68.79
C GLU A 120 4.52 6.26 70.08
N SER A 121 5.29 7.24 70.58
CA SER A 121 5.72 7.55 71.95
C SER A 121 5.98 6.41 72.93
#